data_AF-A0A7Y2JCP8-F1
#
_entry.id   AF-A0A7Y2JCP8-F1
#
_cell.length_a   1.000
_cell.length_b   1.000
_cell.length_c   1.000
_cell.angle_alpha   90.00
_cell.angle_beta   90.00
_cell.angle_gamma   90.00
#
_symmetry.space_group_name_H-M   'P 1'
#
loop_
_entity.id
_entity.type
_entity.pdbx_description
1 polymer ?
#
loop_
_entity_poly.entity_id
_entity_poly.type
_entity_poly.pdbx_seq_one_letter_code
_entity_poly.pdbx_strand_id
1 'polypeptide(L)'
;LCDPCREHFQSVEGALREAGIPFARNPRMVRGLDYYRRTTFEFVIPGMGAQNTVAAGGRYDGLAEMLGGRERIPAIGFAIGVERLLMLLGEEEPRGPATDVYLVTSGIRFLPEAFRWKMDLIGRGIRAEMDYEGRSVKSQFRRADKSGARFVLVFGESEAERGGVVFRDMAAGVQEEISKDEAIRRLHRLGEEKGE
;
A
#
# COMPACT_ATOMS: atom_id res chain seq x y z
N LEU A 1 -20.32 4.48 18.48
CA LEU A 1 -20.57 4.30 17.04
C LEU A 1 -21.92 3.62 16.86
N CYS A 2 -22.76 4.10 15.94
CA CYS A 2 -23.92 3.31 15.47
C CYS A 2 -23.44 2.07 14.68
N ASP A 3 -24.34 1.13 14.40
CA ASP A 3 -23.97 -0.16 13.82
C ASP A 3 -23.27 -0.05 12.44
N PRO A 4 -23.77 0.75 11.47
CA PRO A 4 -23.07 0.91 10.19
C PRO A 4 -21.67 1.52 10.33
N CYS A 5 -21.47 2.42 11.31
CA CYS A 5 -20.15 2.99 11.58
C CYS A 5 -19.22 1.99 12.27
N ARG A 6 -19.77 1.10 13.10
CA ARG A 6 -19.02 0.04 13.77
C ARG A 6 -18.54 -0.99 12.76
N GLU A 7 -19.42 -1.45 11.87
CA GLU A 7 -19.08 -2.39 10.80
C GLU A 7 -18.01 -1.80 9.87
N HIS A 8 -18.18 -0.54 9.46
CA HIS A 8 -17.18 0.17 8.65
C HIS A 8 -15.82 0.23 9.35
N PHE A 9 -15.81 0.61 10.64
CA PHE A 9 -14.58 0.69 11.42
C PHE A 9 -13.90 -0.68 11.58
N GLN A 10 -14.66 -1.73 11.89
CA GLN A 10 -14.16 -3.10 12.00
C GLN A 10 -13.57 -3.61 10.68
N SER A 11 -14.18 -3.27 9.54
CA SER A 11 -13.64 -3.61 8.21
C SER A 11 -12.28 -2.94 7.97
N VAL A 12 -12.14 -1.65 8.31
CA VAL A 12 -10.85 -0.95 8.20
C VAL A 12 -9.79 -1.60 9.07
N GLU A 13 -10.11 -1.92 10.32
CA GLU A 13 -9.17 -2.58 11.22
C GLU A 13 -8.80 -4.00 10.75
N GLY A 14 -9.77 -4.75 10.21
CA GLY A 14 -9.53 -6.06 9.61
C GLY A 14 -8.49 -5.96 8.49
N ALA A 15 -8.68 -5.02 7.57
CA ALA A 15 -7.75 -4.78 6.47
C ALA A 15 -6.34 -4.37 6.96
N LEU A 16 -6.25 -3.51 7.98
CA LEU A 16 -4.96 -3.11 8.57
C LEU A 16 -4.22 -4.29 9.21
N ARG A 17 -4.94 -5.16 9.94
CA ARG A 17 -4.36 -6.37 10.55
C ARG A 17 -3.89 -7.36 9.49
N GLU A 18 -4.69 -7.60 8.47
CA GLU A 18 -4.34 -8.49 7.36
C GLU A 18 -3.10 -7.99 6.60
N ALA A 19 -2.96 -6.66 6.50
CA ALA A 19 -1.80 -5.99 5.90
C ALA A 19 -0.58 -5.92 6.82
N GLY A 20 -0.67 -6.37 8.08
CA GLY A 20 0.43 -6.26 9.05
C GLY A 20 0.76 -4.83 9.47
N ILE A 21 -0.15 -3.86 9.25
CA ILE A 21 0.09 -2.45 9.58
C ILE A 21 -0.23 -2.24 11.07
N PRO A 22 0.75 -1.88 11.91
CA PRO A 22 0.51 -1.61 13.32
C PRO A 22 -0.32 -0.33 13.48
N PHE A 23 -1.35 -0.38 14.34
CA PHE A 23 -2.16 0.79 14.67
C PHE A 23 -2.66 0.72 16.11
N ALA A 24 -2.98 1.89 16.68
CA ALA A 24 -3.56 2.01 18.01
C ALA A 24 -4.88 2.78 17.94
N ARG A 25 -5.90 2.32 18.68
CA ARG A 25 -7.16 3.04 18.81
C ARG A 25 -6.99 4.20 19.80
N ASN A 26 -7.32 5.42 19.37
CA ASN A 26 -7.40 6.57 20.25
C ASN A 26 -8.87 7.03 20.37
N PRO A 27 -9.56 6.72 21.49
CA PRO A 27 -10.96 7.11 21.67
C PRO A 27 -11.15 8.63 21.86
N ARG A 28 -10.06 9.38 22.04
CA ARG A 28 -10.05 10.84 22.21
C ARG A 28 -9.57 11.58 20.96
N MET A 29 -9.36 10.88 19.85
CA MET A 29 -8.94 11.51 18.60
C MET A 29 -10.07 12.40 18.06
N VAL A 30 -9.78 13.69 17.95
CA VAL A 30 -10.63 14.68 17.29
C VAL A 30 -9.75 15.43 16.30
N ARG A 31 -10.24 15.62 15.08
CA ARG A 31 -9.53 16.38 14.04
C ARG A 31 -10.02 17.82 14.05
N GLY A 32 -9.16 18.76 13.65
CA GLY A 32 -9.47 20.20 13.65
C GLY A 32 -10.41 20.67 12.52
N LEU A 33 -11.05 19.75 11.79
CA LEU A 33 -11.93 20.06 10.66
C LEU A 33 -13.23 19.26 10.79
N ASP A 34 -14.37 19.95 10.71
CA ASP A 34 -15.68 19.38 11.04
C ASP A 34 -16.29 18.48 9.94
N TYR A 35 -15.67 18.45 8.75
CA TYR A 35 -16.20 17.68 7.62
C TYR A 35 -15.99 16.15 7.76
N TYR A 36 -15.21 15.69 8.73
CA TYR A 36 -14.88 14.28 8.86
C TYR A 36 -16.08 13.45 9.33
N ARG A 37 -16.23 12.27 8.74
CA ARG A 37 -17.25 11.27 9.07
C ARG A 37 -16.63 9.89 9.04
N ARG A 38 -16.98 9.02 10.01
CA ARG A 38 -16.45 7.65 10.16
C ARG A 38 -14.94 7.64 10.44
N THR A 39 -14.12 7.15 9.52
CA THR A 39 -12.68 6.92 9.72
C THR A 39 -11.94 8.25 9.87
N THR A 40 -11.12 8.35 10.91
CA THR A 40 -10.06 9.36 11.05
C THR A 40 -8.79 8.65 11.50
N PHE A 41 -7.64 9.16 11.08
CA PHE A 41 -6.34 8.58 11.43
C PHE A 41 -5.24 9.64 11.42
N GLU A 42 -4.16 9.32 12.13
CA GLU A 42 -2.95 10.13 12.22
C GLU A 42 -1.73 9.20 12.22
N PHE A 43 -0.68 9.63 11.54
CA PHE A 43 0.66 9.04 11.63
C PHE A 43 1.46 9.91 12.61
N VAL A 44 1.74 9.34 13.77
CA VAL A 44 2.40 10.01 14.87
C VAL A 44 3.81 9.48 15.02
N ILE A 45 4.80 10.36 15.04
CA ILE A 45 6.19 10.03 15.36
C ILE A 45 6.52 10.63 16.72
N PRO A 46 6.75 9.80 17.74
CA PRO A 46 7.15 10.27 19.06
C PRO A 46 8.45 11.11 18.98
N GLY A 47 8.52 12.19 19.77
CA GLY A 47 9.76 12.96 19.93
C GLY A 47 9.92 14.19 19.01
N MET A 48 8.93 14.53 18.18
CA MET A 48 8.95 15.74 17.33
C MET A 48 8.36 17.00 18.00
N GLY A 49 8.15 16.98 19.33
CA GLY A 49 7.65 18.12 20.11
C GLY A 49 6.12 18.23 20.16
N ALA A 50 5.59 19.46 20.23
CA ALA A 50 4.15 19.71 20.45
C ALA A 50 3.24 19.24 19.30
N GLN A 51 3.80 18.94 18.13
CA GLN A 51 3.07 18.42 16.96
C GLN A 51 3.75 17.15 16.42
N ASN A 52 3.49 16.02 17.07
CA ASN A 52 4.02 14.71 16.70
C ASN A 52 3.38 14.10 15.44
N THR A 53 2.38 14.75 14.83
CA THR A 53 1.65 14.24 13.67
C THR A 53 2.33 14.65 12.35
N VAL A 54 2.78 13.67 11.57
CA VAL A 54 3.41 13.86 10.24
C VAL A 54 2.37 13.90 9.13
N ALA A 55 1.40 13.00 9.22
CA ALA A 55 0.32 12.88 8.25
C ALA A 55 -0.99 12.62 8.98
N ALA A 56 -2.09 13.14 8.46
CA ALA A 56 -3.39 12.97 9.07
C ALA A 56 -4.50 13.00 8.02
N GLY A 57 -5.50 12.17 8.22
CA GLY A 57 -6.58 12.02 7.26
C GLY A 57 -7.85 11.46 7.85
N GLY A 58 -8.78 11.18 6.97
CA GLY A 58 -10.06 10.63 7.32
C GLY A 58 -11.02 10.65 6.15
N ARG A 59 -12.18 10.06 6.38
CA ARG A 59 -13.31 10.01 5.45
C ARG A 59 -14.18 11.24 5.62
N TYR A 60 -14.66 11.81 4.52
CA TYR A 60 -15.39 13.09 4.48
C TYR A 60 -16.52 13.05 3.46
N ASP A 61 -17.33 11.99 3.55
CA ASP A 61 -18.49 11.77 2.67
C ASP A 61 -19.47 12.95 2.73
N GLY A 62 -19.79 13.51 1.56
CA GLY A 62 -20.71 14.64 1.43
C GLY A 62 -20.07 16.02 1.58
N LEU A 63 -18.75 16.13 1.75
CA LEU A 63 -18.08 17.43 1.68
C LEU A 63 -18.36 18.14 0.34
N ALA A 64 -18.35 17.40 -0.78
CA ALA A 64 -18.67 17.96 -2.10
C ALA A 64 -20.08 18.56 -2.16
N GLU A 65 -21.07 17.90 -1.55
CA GLU A 65 -22.45 18.38 -1.45
C GLU A 65 -22.55 19.65 -0.60
N MET A 66 -21.86 19.69 0.54
CA MET A 66 -21.78 20.89 1.40
C MET A 66 -21.19 22.11 0.67
N LEU A 67 -20.37 21.88 -0.35
CA LEU A 67 -19.75 22.90 -1.19
C LEU A 67 -20.57 23.24 -2.46
N GLY A 68 -21.82 22.76 -2.57
CA GLY A 68 -22.71 23.03 -3.70
C GLY A 68 -22.67 22.00 -4.82
N GLY A 69 -22.02 20.86 -4.60
CA GLY A 69 -22.10 19.70 -5.49
C GLY A 69 -23.50 19.09 -5.50
N ARG A 70 -23.92 18.57 -6.66
CA ARG A 70 -25.28 18.01 -6.85
C ARG A 70 -25.49 16.66 -6.16
N GLU A 71 -24.42 15.95 -5.87
CA GLU A 71 -24.47 14.58 -5.37
C GLU A 71 -23.60 14.41 -4.13
N ARG A 72 -24.06 13.54 -3.22
CA ARG A 72 -23.29 13.11 -2.07
C ARG A 72 -22.25 12.07 -2.49
N ILE A 73 -20.99 12.51 -2.61
CA ILE A 73 -19.88 11.65 -3.02
C ILE A 73 -19.14 11.08 -1.79
N PRO A 74 -18.92 9.76 -1.70
CA PRO A 74 -18.03 9.18 -0.71
C PRO A 74 -16.58 9.58 -0.97
N ALA A 75 -15.86 10.02 0.06
CA ALA A 75 -14.51 10.52 -0.10
C ALA A 75 -13.64 10.21 1.11
N ILE A 76 -12.36 9.90 0.88
CA ILE A 76 -11.37 9.68 1.91
C ILE A 76 -10.02 10.19 1.40
N GLY A 77 -9.21 10.72 2.29
CA GLY A 77 -7.92 11.28 1.94
C GLY A 77 -7.14 11.70 3.18
N PHE A 78 -5.94 12.19 2.95
CA PHE A 78 -5.05 12.68 3.98
C PHE A 78 -4.17 13.81 3.43
N ALA A 79 -3.54 14.52 4.34
CA ALA A 79 -2.46 15.44 4.04
C ALA A 79 -1.20 15.02 4.81
N ILE A 80 -0.05 15.32 4.24
CA ILE A 80 1.27 15.12 4.85
C ILE A 80 1.93 16.50 4.97
N GLY A 81 2.57 16.79 6.11
CA GLY A 81 3.47 17.93 6.22
C GLY A 81 4.79 17.61 5.53
N VAL A 82 5.03 18.19 4.35
CA VAL A 82 6.23 17.89 3.54
C VAL A 82 7.51 18.24 4.28
N GLU A 83 7.52 19.37 5.00
CA GLU A 83 8.65 19.81 5.80
C GLU A 83 9.01 18.76 6.86
N ARG A 84 8.00 18.17 7.53
CA ARG A 84 8.22 17.09 8.50
C ARG A 84 8.74 15.83 7.84
N LEU A 85 8.20 15.48 6.68
CA LEU A 85 8.66 14.30 5.94
C LEU A 85 10.14 14.46 5.54
N LEU A 86 10.54 15.63 5.05
CA LEU A 86 11.93 15.93 4.70
C LEU A 86 12.85 15.86 5.93
N MET A 87 12.41 16.37 7.09
CA MET A 87 13.18 16.23 8.34
C MET A 87 13.39 14.77 8.77
N LEU A 88 12.48 13.86 8.40
CA LEU A 88 12.55 12.44 8.75
C LEU A 88 13.37 11.62 7.74
N LEU A 89 13.36 12.01 6.47
CA LEU A 89 14.09 11.32 5.39
C LEU A 89 15.60 11.54 5.48
N GLY A 90 16.05 12.60 6.16
CA GLY A 90 17.47 12.96 6.19
C GLY A 90 17.98 13.47 4.84
N GLU A 91 19.30 13.46 4.66
CA GLU A 91 19.97 13.98 3.45
C GLU A 91 20.40 12.86 2.48
N GLU A 92 20.04 11.60 2.72
CA GLU A 92 20.46 10.49 1.87
C GLU A 92 19.68 10.45 0.55
N GLU A 93 20.41 10.44 -0.57
CA GLU A 93 19.79 10.22 -1.87
C GLU A 93 19.35 8.75 -2.02
N PRO A 94 18.12 8.50 -2.51
CA PRO A 94 17.66 7.14 -2.77
C PRO A 94 18.54 6.49 -3.85
N ARG A 95 19.20 5.38 -3.50
CA ARG A 95 19.98 4.57 -4.43
C ARG A 95 19.11 3.51 -5.13
N GLY A 96 19.33 3.30 -6.43
CA GLY A 96 18.69 2.25 -7.23
C GLY A 96 17.31 2.59 -7.82
N PRO A 97 16.63 1.63 -8.47
CA PRO A 97 15.36 1.87 -9.17
C PRO A 97 14.24 2.25 -8.21
N ALA A 98 13.24 3.03 -8.64
CA ALA A 98 12.13 3.44 -7.76
C ALA A 98 11.32 2.26 -7.22
N THR A 99 11.36 1.11 -7.91
CA THR A 99 10.67 -0.12 -7.55
C THR A 99 11.62 -1.30 -7.75
N ASP A 100 11.69 -2.19 -6.77
CA ASP A 100 12.46 -3.44 -6.88
C ASP A 100 11.58 -4.56 -7.43
N VAL A 101 10.33 -4.62 -6.99
CA VAL A 101 9.36 -5.67 -7.33
C VAL A 101 8.04 -5.06 -7.75
N TYR A 102 7.50 -5.48 -8.89
CA TYR A 102 6.13 -5.14 -9.29
C TYR A 102 5.25 -6.39 -9.28
N LEU A 103 4.12 -6.32 -8.58
CA LEU A 103 3.14 -7.40 -8.47
C LEU A 103 2.02 -7.17 -9.49
N VAL A 104 1.92 -8.05 -10.47
CA VAL A 104 0.90 -8.04 -11.53
C VAL A 104 -0.20 -9.04 -11.17
N THR A 105 -1.46 -8.63 -11.26
CA THR A 105 -2.61 -9.50 -11.02
C THR A 105 -3.43 -9.70 -12.29
N SER A 106 -3.75 -10.94 -12.67
CA SER A 106 -4.60 -11.21 -13.84
C SER A 106 -6.10 -10.91 -13.63
N GLY A 107 -6.50 -10.57 -12.40
CA GLY A 107 -7.86 -10.21 -12.04
C GLY A 107 -7.96 -9.69 -10.60
N ILE A 108 -9.09 -9.06 -10.27
CA ILE A 108 -9.31 -8.42 -8.97
C ILE A 108 -9.24 -9.39 -7.78
N ARG A 109 -9.48 -10.69 -8.00
CA ARG A 109 -9.43 -11.73 -6.95
C ARG A 109 -8.05 -11.86 -6.30
N PHE A 110 -6.99 -11.49 -7.02
CA PHE A 110 -5.61 -11.57 -6.55
C PHE A 110 -5.14 -10.30 -5.84
N LEU A 111 -5.92 -9.20 -5.88
CA LEU A 111 -5.53 -7.95 -5.24
C LEU A 111 -5.26 -8.12 -3.73
N PRO A 112 -6.09 -8.83 -2.94
CA PRO A 112 -5.81 -9.02 -1.52
C PRO A 112 -4.50 -9.80 -1.27
N GLU A 113 -4.23 -10.85 -2.03
CA GLU A 113 -3.00 -11.65 -1.89
C GLU A 113 -1.77 -10.84 -2.31
N ALA A 114 -1.80 -10.20 -3.47
CA ALA A 114 -0.71 -9.34 -3.94
C ALA A 114 -0.48 -8.16 -2.98
N PHE A 115 -1.53 -7.58 -2.40
CA PHE A 115 -1.39 -6.53 -1.41
C PHE A 115 -0.70 -7.02 -0.13
N ARG A 116 -1.05 -8.20 0.38
CA ARG A 116 -0.34 -8.80 1.53
C ARG A 116 1.14 -9.00 1.24
N TRP A 117 1.49 -9.53 0.06
CA TRP A 117 2.88 -9.67 -0.35
C TRP A 117 3.59 -8.32 -0.46
N LYS A 118 2.94 -7.32 -1.05
CA LYS A 118 3.47 -5.95 -1.12
C LYS A 118 3.83 -5.44 0.28
N MET A 119 2.93 -5.58 1.25
CA MET A 119 3.15 -5.07 2.60
C MET A 119 4.26 -5.81 3.35
N ASP A 120 4.35 -7.13 3.19
CA ASP A 120 5.46 -7.92 3.75
C ASP A 120 6.82 -7.52 3.14
N LEU A 121 6.88 -7.32 1.81
CA LEU A 121 8.09 -6.85 1.12
C LEU A 121 8.49 -5.44 1.60
N ILE A 122 7.54 -4.51 1.70
CA ILE A 122 7.79 -3.15 2.22
C ILE A 122 8.29 -3.19 3.66
N GLY A 123 7.72 -4.06 4.51
CA GLY A 123 8.16 -4.25 5.89
C GLY A 123 9.62 -4.73 6.02
N ARG A 124 10.20 -5.24 4.93
CA ARG A 124 11.59 -5.70 4.82
C ARG A 124 12.49 -4.74 4.04
N GLY A 125 12.03 -3.51 3.76
CA GLY A 125 12.79 -2.51 3.01
C GLY A 125 12.82 -2.73 1.50
N ILE A 126 12.03 -3.66 0.97
CA ILE A 126 11.93 -3.93 -0.48
C ILE A 126 10.86 -3.01 -1.06
N ARG A 127 11.23 -2.20 -2.07
CA ARG A 127 10.30 -1.28 -2.73
C ARG A 127 9.39 -2.07 -3.67
N ALA A 128 8.17 -2.34 -3.23
CA ALA A 128 7.19 -3.11 -3.98
C ALA A 128 6.02 -2.25 -4.47
N GLU A 129 5.59 -2.45 -5.71
CA GLU A 129 4.42 -1.77 -6.30
C GLU A 129 3.41 -2.73 -6.93
N MET A 130 2.17 -2.28 -7.09
CA MET A 130 1.10 -3.03 -7.74
C MET A 130 0.04 -2.10 -8.34
N ASP A 131 -0.85 -2.67 -9.15
CA ASP A 131 -2.08 -1.98 -9.56
C ASP A 131 -3.21 -2.22 -8.55
N TYR A 132 -3.99 -1.19 -8.24
CA TYR A 132 -5.13 -1.26 -7.32
C TYR A 132 -6.49 -1.23 -8.02
N GLU A 133 -6.50 -0.99 -9.33
CA GLU A 133 -7.71 -0.73 -10.11
C GLU A 133 -8.16 -1.94 -10.94
N GLY A 134 -7.40 -3.04 -10.91
CA GLY A 134 -7.68 -4.23 -11.71
C GLY A 134 -7.47 -4.01 -13.21
N ARG A 135 -6.50 -3.18 -13.59
CA ARG A 135 -6.17 -2.93 -15.01
C ARG A 135 -5.70 -4.21 -15.70
N SER A 136 -5.72 -4.23 -17.04
CA SER A 136 -5.22 -5.38 -17.80
C SER A 136 -3.75 -5.68 -17.52
N VAL A 137 -3.37 -6.97 -17.55
CA VAL A 137 -1.99 -7.45 -17.37
C VAL A 137 -0.98 -6.69 -18.23
N LYS A 138 -1.31 -6.45 -19.50
CA LYS A 138 -0.48 -5.65 -20.42
C LYS A 138 -0.23 -4.22 -19.92
N SER A 139 -1.24 -3.59 -19.32
CA SER A 139 -1.11 -2.25 -18.75
C SER A 139 -0.24 -2.24 -17.50
N GLN A 140 -0.40 -3.26 -16.65
CA GLN A 140 0.41 -3.42 -15.44
C GLN A 140 1.89 -3.68 -15.79
N PHE A 141 2.19 -4.50 -16.80
CA PHE A 141 3.56 -4.69 -17.30
C PHE A 141 4.21 -3.39 -17.79
N ARG A 142 3.47 -2.52 -18.49
CA ARG A 142 3.98 -1.19 -18.88
C ARG A 142 4.31 -0.32 -17.66
N ARG A 143 3.53 -0.43 -16.58
CA ARG A 143 3.82 0.29 -15.32
C ARG A 143 5.04 -0.30 -14.61
N ALA A 144 5.18 -1.62 -14.59
CA ALA A 144 6.36 -2.30 -14.05
C ALA A 144 7.64 -1.84 -14.76
N ASP A 145 7.62 -1.82 -16.09
CA ASP A 145 8.71 -1.34 -16.93
C ASP A 145 9.03 0.15 -16.66
N LYS A 146 8.01 1.02 -16.67
CA LYS A 146 8.16 2.45 -16.36
C LYS A 146 8.70 2.71 -14.94
N SER A 147 8.38 1.83 -13.98
CA SER A 147 8.88 1.94 -12.60
C SER A 147 10.33 1.48 -12.43
N GLY A 148 10.91 0.83 -13.45
CA GLY A 148 12.25 0.25 -13.38
C GLY A 148 12.32 -0.99 -12.50
N ALA A 149 11.20 -1.70 -12.32
CA ALA A 149 11.14 -2.90 -11.48
C ALA A 149 12.16 -3.95 -11.95
N ARG A 150 13.01 -4.43 -11.04
CA ARG A 150 13.96 -5.51 -11.31
C ARG A 150 13.23 -6.84 -11.52
N PHE A 151 12.23 -7.10 -10.68
CA PHE A 151 11.43 -8.31 -10.75
C PHE A 151 9.94 -8.00 -10.95
N VAL A 152 9.28 -8.86 -11.71
CA VAL A 152 7.83 -8.86 -11.85
C VAL A 152 7.28 -10.20 -11.39
N LEU A 153 6.31 -10.17 -10.49
CA LEU A 153 5.59 -11.35 -10.04
C LEU A 153 4.17 -11.33 -10.59
N VAL A 154 3.75 -12.37 -11.31
CA VAL A 154 2.40 -12.45 -11.88
C VAL A 154 1.55 -13.46 -11.11
N PHE A 155 0.48 -12.97 -10.51
CA PHE A 155 -0.60 -13.76 -9.94
C PHE A 155 -1.61 -14.05 -11.05
N GLY A 156 -1.45 -15.21 -11.68
CA GLY A 156 -2.31 -15.73 -12.74
C GLY A 156 -3.21 -16.87 -12.26
N GLU A 157 -4.33 -17.09 -12.95
CA GLU A 157 -5.27 -18.19 -12.64
C GLU A 157 -4.59 -19.56 -12.79
N SER A 158 -3.95 -19.80 -13.94
CA SER A 158 -3.31 -21.08 -14.28
C SER A 158 -2.24 -21.49 -13.27
N GLU A 159 -1.40 -20.56 -12.86
CA GLU A 159 -0.32 -20.80 -11.90
C GLU A 159 -0.89 -20.95 -10.48
N ALA A 160 -1.92 -20.17 -10.14
CA ALA A 160 -2.56 -20.28 -8.82
C ALA A 160 -3.20 -21.65 -8.59
N GLU A 161 -3.78 -22.27 -9.61
CA GLU A 161 -4.29 -23.65 -9.55
C GLU A 161 -3.19 -24.68 -9.22
N ARG A 162 -1.95 -24.38 -9.61
CA ARG A 162 -0.77 -25.20 -9.34
C ARG A 162 0.00 -24.76 -8.09
N GLY A 163 -0.51 -23.79 -7.33
CA GLY A 163 0.15 -23.24 -6.14
C GLY A 163 1.36 -22.35 -6.44
N GLY A 164 1.49 -21.87 -7.69
CA GLY A 164 2.61 -21.08 -8.18
C GLY A 164 2.27 -19.65 -8.55
N VAL A 165 3.31 -18.96 -9.03
CA VAL A 165 3.28 -17.62 -9.63
C VAL A 165 4.31 -17.58 -10.76
N VAL A 166 4.13 -16.68 -11.73
CA VAL A 166 5.20 -16.40 -12.69
C VAL A 166 6.17 -15.40 -12.06
N PHE A 167 7.44 -15.77 -11.99
CA PHE A 167 8.52 -14.91 -11.56
C PHE A 167 9.34 -14.49 -12.78
N ARG A 168 9.45 -13.19 -13.01
CA ARG A 168 10.18 -12.63 -14.16
C ARG A 168 11.30 -11.71 -13.69
N ASP A 169 12.50 -11.98 -14.18
CA ASP A 169 13.64 -11.07 -14.10
C ASP A 169 13.61 -10.15 -15.34
N MET A 170 13.43 -8.86 -15.09
CA MET A 170 13.30 -7.86 -16.16
C MET A 170 14.63 -7.56 -16.84
N ALA A 171 15.76 -7.73 -16.15
CA ALA A 171 17.09 -7.50 -16.71
C ALA A 171 17.56 -8.69 -17.55
N ALA A 172 17.33 -9.92 -17.07
CA ALA A 172 17.67 -11.13 -17.82
C ALA A 172 16.67 -11.45 -18.94
N GLY A 173 15.45 -10.90 -18.87
CA GLY A 173 14.37 -11.20 -19.82
C GLY A 173 13.82 -12.63 -19.67
N VAL A 174 14.13 -13.32 -18.57
CA VAL A 174 13.71 -14.68 -18.28
C VAL A 174 12.48 -14.67 -17.38
N GLN A 175 11.54 -15.57 -17.65
CA GLN A 175 10.41 -15.85 -16.77
C GLN A 175 10.31 -17.35 -16.50
N GLU A 176 9.94 -17.68 -15.27
CA GLU A 176 9.72 -19.06 -14.82
C GLU A 176 8.46 -19.13 -13.96
N GLU A 177 7.82 -20.29 -13.94
CA GLU A 177 6.76 -20.59 -12.97
C GLU A 177 7.40 -21.26 -11.76
N ILE A 178 7.23 -20.66 -10.58
CA ILE A 178 7.77 -21.17 -9.32
C ILE A 178 6.68 -21.21 -8.25
N SER A 179 6.88 -22.05 -7.23
CA SER A 179 5.99 -22.08 -6.07
C SER A 179 5.97 -20.72 -5.35
N LYS A 180 4.84 -20.40 -4.72
CA LYS A 180 4.69 -19.19 -3.90
C LYS A 180 5.76 -19.07 -2.82
N ASP A 181 6.08 -20.17 -2.14
CA ASP A 181 7.09 -20.21 -1.09
C ASP A 181 8.48 -19.88 -1.64
N GLU A 182 8.83 -20.40 -2.82
CA GLU A 182 10.10 -20.10 -3.46
C GLU A 182 10.17 -18.64 -3.92
N ALA A 183 9.09 -18.11 -4.49
CA ALA A 183 9.02 -16.70 -4.88
C ALA A 183 9.24 -15.77 -3.68
N ILE A 184 8.55 -16.00 -2.55
CA ILE A 184 8.73 -15.22 -1.33
C ILE A 184 10.18 -15.29 -0.85
N ARG A 185 10.77 -16.50 -0.75
CA ARG A 185 12.16 -16.67 -0.31
C ARG A 185 13.15 -15.92 -1.19
N ARG A 186 12.97 -15.95 -2.51
CA ARG A 186 13.82 -15.20 -3.46
C ARG A 186 13.69 -13.70 -3.26
N LEU A 187 12.47 -13.19 -3.07
CA LEU A 187 12.24 -11.76 -2.86
C LEU A 187 12.80 -11.29 -1.51
N HIS A 188 12.67 -12.09 -0.43
CA HIS A 188 13.20 -11.73 0.89
C HIS A 188 14.71 -11.56 0.91
N ARG A 189 15.45 -12.36 0.14
CA ARG A 189 16.91 -12.20 -0.01
C ARG A 189 17.31 -10.84 -0.58
N LEU A 190 16.46 -10.19 -1.38
CA LEU A 190 16.71 -8.83 -1.87
C LEU A 190 16.69 -7.78 -0.76
N GLY A 191 15.94 -8.02 0.31
CA GLY A 191 15.91 -7.14 1.48
C GLY A 191 17.19 -7.29 2.31
N GLU A 192 17.72 -8.51 2.42
CA GLU A 192 18.98 -8.80 3.12
C GLU A 192 20.18 -8.13 2.44
N GLU A 193 20.27 -8.21 1.10
CA GLU A 193 21.31 -7.54 0.29
C GLU A 193 21.27 -6.00 0.37
N LYS A 194 20.16 -5.41 0.85
CA LYS A 194 19.98 -3.96 0.99
C LYS A 194 20.16 -3.44 2.41
N GLY A 195 20.12 -4.33 3.40
CA GLY A 195 20.29 -3.99 4.81
C GLY A 195 21.76 -3.95 5.25
N GLU A 196 22.69 -4.42 4.41
CA GLU A 196 24.15 -4.28 4.55
C GLU A 196 24.66 -3.02 3.86
#